data_AF-A0AAD9UEP4-F1
#
_entry.id   AF-A0AAD9UEP4-F1
#
_cell.length_a   1.000
_cell.length_b   1.000
_cell.length_c   1.000
_cell.angle_alpha   90.00
_cell.angle_beta   90.00
_cell.angle_gamma   90.00
#
_symmetry.space_group_name_H-M   'P 1'
#
loop_
_entity.id
_entity.type
_entity.pdbx_description
1 polymer ?
#
loop_
_entity_poly.entity_id
_entity_poly.type
_entity_poly.pdbx_seq_one_letter_code
_entity_poly.pdbx_strand_id
1 'polypeptide(L)'
;MSPASLVKGERVGRSRRRSCMGRQMLVLLFIICVIIALGLGFGLGLRQSSQRSPEPHKQQPGCFSSLQHNKSDRRVDKHWIDSPCLDAGQAPVCPEGVSVPPLLLISLDGFRADYLVRNFTPVLRRMSECGVHAPYMRSVFPSKTFPNHYTQVTGLYPESHGIIDNRMYDTDVKEMFTLKSETMFDPRWWQGEPDIVCFQIWNTVHKANKRSAIMFWPGSDVKIQG
;
A
#
# COMPACT_ATOMS: atom_id res chain seq x y z
N MET A 1 -78.90 17.09 30.23
CA MET A 1 -78.77 16.62 31.62
C MET A 1 -77.45 15.87 31.76
N SER A 2 -76.46 16.51 32.37
CA SER A 2 -75.41 15.81 33.16
C SER A 2 -76.02 15.46 34.53
N PRO A 3 -75.34 14.82 35.53
CA PRO A 3 -73.98 14.26 35.63
C PRO A 3 -74.02 12.84 36.28
N ALA A 4 -72.91 12.16 36.66
CA ALA A 4 -72.25 12.25 37.97
C ALA A 4 -71.16 11.13 38.02
N SER A 5 -69.88 11.41 38.25
CA SER A 5 -69.17 11.62 39.55
C SER A 5 -68.45 10.34 40.04
N LEU A 6 -67.11 10.33 40.09
CA LEU A 6 -66.25 10.54 41.29
C LEU A 6 -65.98 9.19 42.03
N VAL A 7 -64.76 8.72 42.30
CA VAL A 7 -63.86 9.14 43.41
C VAL A 7 -62.50 8.40 43.38
N LYS A 8 -61.42 9.19 43.56
CA LYS A 8 -60.13 9.08 44.30
C LYS A 8 -59.40 7.73 44.53
N GLY A 9 -58.06 7.80 44.48
CA GLY A 9 -57.17 7.06 45.39
C GLY A 9 -55.69 7.05 45.01
N GLU A 10 -54.88 7.89 45.67
CA GLU A 10 -53.42 8.05 45.55
C GLU A 10 -52.59 6.79 45.92
N ARG A 11 -51.37 6.65 45.34
CA ARG A 11 -50.14 6.70 46.15
C ARG A 11 -48.84 6.84 45.34
N VAL A 12 -48.02 7.74 45.87
CA VAL A 12 -46.63 8.08 45.53
C VAL A 12 -45.68 6.90 45.80
N GLY A 13 -44.74 6.65 44.89
CA GLY A 13 -43.63 5.71 45.06
C GLY A 13 -42.33 6.27 44.46
N ARG A 14 -41.60 7.04 45.26
CA ARG A 14 -40.26 7.59 44.96
C ARG A 14 -39.22 6.74 45.71
N SER A 15 -38.32 6.04 45.01
CA SER A 15 -37.08 5.36 45.52
C SER A 15 -36.65 4.30 44.48
N ARG A 16 -35.42 4.08 44.01
CA ARG A 16 -34.05 4.35 44.47
C ARG A 16 -33.11 4.21 43.24
N ARG A 17 -32.61 5.29 42.64
CA ARG A 17 -31.42 5.24 41.75
C ARG A 17 -30.16 5.45 42.60
N ARG A 18 -29.68 4.41 43.28
CA ARG A 18 -28.35 4.37 43.89
C ARG A 18 -27.89 2.91 43.96
N SER A 19 -27.02 2.49 43.04
CA SER A 19 -25.89 1.54 43.28
C SER A 19 -25.23 1.04 41.99
N CYS A 20 -24.88 1.93 41.04
CA CYS A 20 -23.99 1.54 39.91
C CYS A 20 -22.78 2.47 39.74
N MET A 21 -22.76 3.61 40.42
CA MET A 21 -21.70 4.63 40.27
C MET A 21 -20.44 4.31 41.11
N GLY A 22 -20.58 3.56 42.20
CA GLY A 22 -19.46 3.22 43.09
C GLY A 22 -18.49 2.17 42.51
N ARG A 23 -19.00 1.20 41.75
CA ARG A 23 -18.16 0.16 41.12
C ARG A 23 -17.32 0.72 39.96
N GLN A 24 -17.85 1.66 39.19
CA GLN A 24 -17.10 2.26 38.09
C GLN A 24 -16.03 3.23 38.57
N MET A 25 -16.28 3.98 39.64
CA MET A 25 -15.29 4.89 40.22
C MET A 25 -14.09 4.14 40.83
N LEU A 26 -14.32 2.95 41.42
CA LEU A 26 -13.26 2.13 42.00
C LEU A 26 -12.32 1.54 40.93
N VAL A 27 -12.87 1.13 39.78
CA VAL A 27 -12.09 0.60 38.65
C VAL A 27 -11.22 1.70 38.03
N LEU A 28 -11.76 2.91 37.88
CA LEU A 28 -11.01 4.04 37.34
C LEU A 28 -9.86 4.45 38.26
N LEU A 29 -10.08 4.49 39.58
CA LEU A 29 -9.04 4.75 40.57
C LEU A 29 -7.94 3.67 40.56
N PHE A 30 -8.30 2.40 40.37
CA PHE A 30 -7.33 1.31 40.26
C PHE A 30 -6.43 1.46 39.02
N ILE A 31 -7.02 1.81 37.87
CA ILE A 31 -6.27 2.04 36.62
C ILE A 31 -5.32 3.23 36.77
N ILE A 32 -5.77 4.33 37.36
CA ILE A 32 -4.93 5.51 37.61
C ILE A 32 -3.76 5.16 38.56
N CYS A 33 -4.01 4.41 39.63
CA CYS A 33 -2.94 3.97 40.53
C CYS A 33 -1.91 3.06 39.84
N VAL A 34 -2.34 2.15 38.94
CA VAL A 34 -1.42 1.30 38.17
C VAL A 34 -0.59 2.12 37.19
N ILE A 35 -1.18 3.12 36.52
CA ILE A 35 -0.45 4.01 35.62
C ILE A 35 0.57 4.86 36.38
N ILE A 36 0.23 5.36 37.56
CA ILE A 36 1.17 6.13 38.41
C ILE A 36 2.29 5.23 38.94
N ALA A 37 1.97 4.00 39.37
CA ALA A 37 2.96 3.04 39.85
C ALA A 37 3.94 2.59 38.75
N LEU A 38 3.46 2.44 37.51
CA LEU A 38 4.32 2.07 36.37
C LEU A 38 5.05 3.29 35.76
N GLY A 39 4.45 4.48 35.84
CA GLY A 39 5.01 5.72 35.28
C GLY A 39 6.09 6.38 36.13
N LEU A 40 6.14 6.10 37.44
CA LEU A 40 7.19 6.62 38.34
C LEU A 40 8.40 5.66 38.50
N GLY A 41 8.39 4.52 37.82
CA GLY A 41 9.45 3.51 37.88
C GLY A 41 10.60 3.67 36.85
N PHE A 42 10.52 4.64 35.94
CA PHE A 42 11.54 4.85 34.89
C PHE A 42 12.13 6.26 34.94
N GLY A 43 12.81 6.57 36.03
CA GLY A 43 13.50 7.85 36.14
C GLY A 43 14.37 7.94 37.37
N LEU A 44 15.46 7.17 37.43
CA LEU A 44 16.73 7.53 38.07
C LEU A 44 17.79 6.51 37.60
N GLY A 45 18.80 6.99 36.87
CA GLY A 45 19.78 6.16 36.19
C GLY A 45 20.82 5.52 37.12
N LEU A 46 21.32 4.35 36.71
CA LEU A 46 22.64 3.87 37.10
C LEU A 46 23.43 3.51 35.84
N ARG A 47 24.51 4.26 35.68
CA ARG A 47 25.61 4.08 34.74
C ARG A 47 26.29 2.74 35.01
N GLN A 48 26.32 1.84 34.04
CA GLN A 48 27.18 0.67 34.10
C GLN A 48 27.98 0.56 32.80
N SER A 49 29.27 0.86 32.90
CA SER A 49 30.27 0.47 31.91
C SER A 49 30.33 -1.05 31.88
N SER A 50 30.05 -1.65 30.72
CA SER A 50 30.38 -3.06 30.48
C SER A 50 30.94 -3.18 29.07
N GLN A 51 32.26 -3.38 29.03
CA GLN A 51 32.97 -3.84 27.85
C GLN A 51 32.39 -5.18 27.41
N ARG A 52 31.95 -5.26 26.15
CA ARG A 52 31.76 -6.53 25.47
C ARG A 52 32.36 -6.42 24.07
N SER A 53 33.50 -7.07 23.89
CA SER A 53 34.11 -7.33 22.58
C SER A 53 33.12 -8.06 21.67
N PRO A 54 33.09 -7.77 20.36
CA PRO A 54 32.61 -8.73 19.38
C PRO A 54 33.78 -9.63 18.94
N GLU A 55 33.66 -10.93 19.20
CA GLU A 55 34.42 -11.97 18.50
C GLU A 55 33.87 -12.19 17.07
N PRO A 56 34.67 -12.77 16.16
CA PRO A 56 34.51 -12.61 14.72
C PRO A 56 33.88 -13.83 14.04
N HIS A 57 32.85 -13.65 13.22
CA HIS A 57 32.42 -14.60 12.17
C HIS A 57 31.40 -13.88 11.26
N LYS A 58 31.39 -13.94 9.93
CA LYS A 58 32.13 -14.67 8.90
C LYS A 58 32.08 -13.79 7.65
N GLN A 59 33.18 -13.72 6.90
CA GLN A 59 33.24 -13.13 5.56
C GLN A 59 32.19 -13.78 4.65
N GLN A 60 31.29 -13.00 4.07
CA GLN A 60 30.54 -13.37 2.86
C GLN A 60 30.98 -12.43 1.73
N PRO A 61 31.06 -12.93 0.48
CA PRO A 61 31.89 -12.33 -0.55
C PRO A 61 31.39 -10.94 -0.98
N GLY A 62 32.35 -10.03 -1.10
CA GLY A 62 32.17 -8.59 -1.16
C GLY A 62 31.31 -8.07 -2.31
N CYS A 63 30.46 -7.11 -1.99
CA CYS A 63 30.15 -6.03 -2.91
C CYS A 63 31.36 -5.07 -2.89
N PHE A 64 32.07 -4.97 -4.02
CA PHE A 64 33.32 -4.21 -4.11
C PHE A 64 33.05 -2.72 -3.90
N SER A 65 33.58 -2.17 -2.80
CA SER A 65 33.68 -0.73 -2.59
C SER A 65 34.84 -0.20 -3.42
N SER A 66 34.52 0.35 -4.59
CA SER A 66 35.41 1.28 -5.26
C SER A 66 34.62 2.17 -6.21
N LEU A 67 34.47 3.42 -5.82
CA LEU A 67 34.62 4.57 -6.71
C LEU A 67 34.85 5.79 -5.81
N GLN A 68 36.12 6.04 -5.51
CA GLN A 68 36.54 7.36 -5.05
C GLN A 68 36.26 8.33 -6.20
N HIS A 69 35.18 9.10 -6.07
CA HIS A 69 34.82 10.11 -7.05
C HIS A 69 35.80 11.29 -6.90
N ASN A 70 36.78 11.35 -7.80
CA ASN A 70 37.77 12.39 -7.84
C ASN A 70 37.07 13.73 -8.16
N LYS A 71 37.15 14.68 -7.23
CA LYS A 71 36.34 15.91 -7.18
C LYS A 71 36.87 17.03 -8.10
N SER A 72 37.44 16.68 -9.25
CA SER A 72 38.12 17.63 -10.16
C SER A 72 37.59 17.66 -11.58
N ASP A 73 36.43 17.05 -11.88
CA ASP A 73 35.77 17.26 -13.16
C ASP A 73 34.67 18.33 -13.02
N ARG A 74 34.80 19.42 -13.79
CA ARG A 74 33.76 20.44 -13.91
C ARG A 74 32.52 19.73 -14.43
N ARG A 75 31.50 19.57 -13.58
CA ARG A 75 30.22 18.95 -13.93
C ARG A 75 29.62 19.62 -15.15
N VAL A 76 29.93 19.09 -16.33
CA VAL A 76 29.00 19.06 -17.44
C VAL A 76 27.82 18.27 -16.88
N ASP A 77 26.65 18.89 -16.79
CA ASP A 77 25.43 18.19 -16.40
C ASP A 77 25.15 17.11 -17.45
N LYS A 78 25.69 15.91 -17.23
CA LYS A 78 25.49 14.76 -18.12
C LYS A 78 24.04 14.32 -17.94
N HIS A 79 23.20 14.57 -18.94
CA HIS A 79 21.85 14.00 -18.94
C HIS A 79 21.94 12.48 -19.07
N TRP A 80 21.05 11.76 -18.37
CA TRP A 80 21.03 10.29 -18.39
C TRP A 80 20.95 9.73 -19.81
N ILE A 81 20.20 10.40 -20.70
CA ILE A 81 20.02 9.97 -22.08
C ILE A 81 21.34 9.92 -22.89
N ASP A 82 22.30 10.76 -22.53
CA ASP A 82 23.61 10.85 -23.18
C ASP A 82 24.64 9.86 -22.61
N SER A 83 24.29 9.15 -21.53
CA SER A 83 25.17 8.15 -20.91
C SER A 83 25.20 6.85 -21.74
N PRO A 84 26.34 6.15 -21.80
CA PRO A 84 26.42 4.86 -22.48
C PRO A 84 25.52 3.81 -21.79
N CYS A 85 25.09 2.80 -22.55
CA CYS A 85 24.40 1.66 -21.96
C CYS A 85 25.35 0.89 -21.02
N LEU A 86 24.80 0.20 -20.02
CA LEU A 86 25.58 -0.67 -19.14
C LEU A 86 25.97 -1.96 -19.87
N ASP A 87 27.18 -2.46 -19.58
CA ASP A 87 27.66 -3.72 -20.16
C ASP A 87 26.93 -4.92 -19.57
N ALA A 88 26.70 -5.94 -20.42
CA ALA A 88 26.07 -7.20 -20.01
C ALA A 88 26.96 -7.94 -18.99
N GLY A 89 26.63 -7.82 -17.70
CA GLY A 89 27.39 -8.44 -16.59
C GLY A 89 27.82 -7.46 -15.51
N GLN A 90 27.64 -6.15 -15.71
CA GLN A 90 27.90 -5.17 -14.66
C GLN A 90 26.79 -5.21 -13.61
N ALA A 91 27.15 -5.49 -12.36
CA ALA A 91 26.21 -5.52 -11.25
C ALA A 91 25.59 -4.13 -11.00
N PRO A 92 24.31 -4.05 -10.60
CA PRO A 92 23.68 -2.78 -10.28
C PRO A 92 24.41 -2.12 -9.11
N VAL A 93 24.71 -0.83 -9.23
CA VAL A 93 25.27 -0.03 -8.14
C VAL A 93 24.11 0.46 -7.28
N CYS A 94 23.99 -0.08 -6.08
CA CYS A 94 23.01 0.35 -5.09
C CYS A 94 23.68 1.23 -4.01
N PRO A 95 22.99 2.27 -3.50
CA PRO A 95 23.49 3.03 -2.37
C PRO A 95 23.54 2.18 -1.09
N GLU A 96 24.31 2.63 -0.12
CA GLU A 96 24.42 1.97 1.18
C GLU A 96 23.04 1.79 1.83
N GLY A 97 22.78 0.59 2.38
CA GLY A 97 21.49 0.23 2.97
C GLY A 97 20.46 -0.34 1.98
N VAL A 98 20.73 -0.37 0.67
CA VAL A 98 19.87 -1.01 -0.33
C VAL A 98 20.52 -2.32 -0.79
N SER A 99 20.08 -3.44 -0.21
CA SER A 99 20.60 -4.77 -0.56
C SER A 99 19.90 -5.42 -1.76
N VAL A 100 18.71 -4.93 -2.12
CA VAL A 100 17.92 -5.41 -3.25
C VAL A 100 17.44 -4.20 -4.07
N PRO A 101 17.65 -4.17 -5.40
CA PRO A 101 17.15 -3.10 -6.24
C PRO A 101 15.62 -2.96 -6.12
N PRO A 102 15.07 -1.74 -5.99
CA PRO A 102 13.63 -1.55 -5.97
C PRO A 102 13.00 -1.79 -7.35
N LEU A 103 11.74 -2.24 -7.36
CA LEU A 103 10.93 -2.32 -8.57
C LEU A 103 10.10 -1.04 -8.72
N LEU A 104 10.21 -0.38 -9.88
CA LEU A 104 9.35 0.73 -10.27
C LEU A 104 8.52 0.31 -11.48
N LEU A 105 7.20 0.31 -11.33
CA LEU A 105 6.27 0.03 -12.41
C LEU A 105 5.67 1.36 -12.90
N ILE A 106 5.91 1.68 -14.18
CA ILE A 106 5.43 2.92 -14.81
C ILE A 106 4.48 2.52 -15.94
N SER A 107 3.27 3.06 -15.91
CA SER A 107 2.30 2.91 -17.00
C SER A 107 2.11 4.23 -17.74
N LEU A 108 2.09 4.16 -19.07
CA LEU A 108 1.73 5.26 -19.95
C LEU A 108 0.40 4.88 -20.64
N ASP A 109 -0.72 5.36 -20.12
CA ASP A 109 -2.04 4.94 -20.61
C ASP A 109 -2.23 5.30 -22.10
N GLY A 110 -2.78 4.36 -22.87
CA GLY A 110 -2.96 4.52 -24.32
C GLY A 110 -1.66 4.57 -25.13
N PHE A 111 -0.50 4.24 -24.56
CA PHE A 111 0.76 4.19 -25.30
C PHE A 111 0.79 2.97 -26.23
N ARG A 112 0.39 3.17 -27.48
CA ARG A 112 0.40 2.12 -28.51
C ARG A 112 1.84 1.75 -28.87
N ALA A 113 2.10 0.47 -29.11
CA ALA A 113 3.46 -0.05 -29.31
C ALA A 113 4.24 0.68 -30.43
N ASP A 114 3.55 1.06 -31.50
CA ASP A 114 4.18 1.77 -32.62
C ASP A 114 4.58 3.21 -32.30
N TYR A 115 4.15 3.78 -31.17
CA TYR A 115 4.60 5.12 -30.76
C TYR A 115 6.10 5.17 -30.45
N LEU A 116 6.68 4.05 -29.99
CA LEU A 116 8.10 3.96 -29.70
C LEU A 116 8.99 4.13 -30.94
N VAL A 117 8.51 3.66 -32.11
CA VAL A 117 9.27 3.68 -33.37
C VAL A 117 9.07 4.97 -34.18
N ARG A 118 8.19 5.88 -33.75
CA ARG A 118 7.90 7.14 -34.45
C ARG A 118 8.93 8.25 -34.19
N ASN A 119 10.04 7.96 -33.49
CA ASN A 119 11.12 8.91 -33.16
C ASN A 119 10.70 10.13 -32.30
N PHE A 120 9.53 10.13 -31.66
CA PHE A 120 9.09 11.23 -30.78
C PHE A 120 9.40 11.00 -29.29
N THR A 121 9.88 9.81 -28.91
CA THR A 121 10.09 9.41 -27.52
C THR A 121 11.56 9.02 -27.27
N PRO A 122 12.51 9.98 -27.34
CA PRO A 122 13.95 9.67 -27.31
C PRO A 122 14.37 8.99 -26.00
N VAL A 123 13.79 9.38 -24.86
CA VAL A 123 14.07 8.76 -23.55
C VAL A 123 13.59 7.30 -23.51
N LEU A 124 12.34 7.03 -23.91
CA LEU A 124 11.80 5.66 -23.92
C LEU A 124 12.53 4.78 -24.94
N ARG A 125 12.88 5.34 -26.10
CA ARG A 125 13.70 4.65 -27.10
C ARG A 125 15.06 4.28 -26.52
N ARG A 126 15.72 5.21 -25.81
CA ARG A 126 16.98 4.91 -25.13
C ARG A 126 16.84 3.79 -24.09
N MET A 127 15.75 3.77 -23.32
CA MET A 127 15.45 2.68 -22.40
C MET A 127 15.27 1.33 -23.13
N SER A 128 14.64 1.32 -24.31
CA SER A 128 14.50 0.09 -25.11
C SER A 128 15.80 -0.40 -25.74
N GLU A 129 16.70 0.52 -26.11
CA GLU A 129 18.02 0.19 -26.69
C GLU A 129 18.99 -0.38 -25.65
N CYS A 130 19.01 0.21 -24.44
CA CYS A 130 19.91 -0.23 -23.36
C CYS A 130 19.30 -1.31 -22.46
N GLY A 131 18.02 -1.64 -22.64
CA GLY A 131 17.26 -2.55 -21.79
C GLY A 131 16.69 -3.74 -22.54
N VAL A 132 15.66 -4.36 -21.96
CA VAL A 132 14.90 -5.43 -22.60
C VAL A 132 13.60 -4.87 -23.13
N HIS A 133 13.32 -5.10 -24.41
CA HIS A 133 12.12 -4.62 -25.09
C HIS A 133 11.49 -5.72 -25.95
N ALA A 134 10.17 -5.85 -25.85
CA ALA A 134 9.36 -6.68 -26.75
C ALA A 134 8.67 -5.79 -27.80
N PRO A 135 8.50 -6.23 -29.07
CA PRO A 135 7.89 -5.43 -30.13
C PRO A 135 6.49 -4.88 -29.79
N TYR A 136 5.73 -5.59 -28.96
CA TYR A 136 4.47 -5.16 -28.38
C TYR A 136 4.13 -6.03 -27.16
N MET A 137 3.21 -5.55 -26.33
CA MET A 137 2.58 -6.32 -25.26
C MET A 137 1.09 -6.49 -25.59
N ARG A 138 0.59 -7.73 -25.53
CA ARG A 138 -0.82 -8.01 -25.81
C ARG A 138 -1.66 -7.64 -24.59
N SER A 139 -2.63 -6.75 -24.78
CA SER A 139 -3.65 -6.41 -23.78
C SER A 139 -4.63 -7.56 -23.55
N VAL A 140 -5.29 -7.54 -22.39
CA VAL A 140 -6.50 -8.33 -22.17
C VAL A 140 -7.70 -7.67 -22.85
N PHE A 141 -8.71 -8.48 -23.14
CA PHE A 141 -9.99 -7.99 -23.64
C PHE A 141 -10.93 -7.69 -22.47
N PRO A 142 -11.65 -6.55 -22.47
CA PRO A 142 -11.55 -5.46 -23.45
C PRO A 142 -10.29 -4.61 -23.25
N SER A 143 -9.80 -3.98 -24.32
CA SER A 143 -8.61 -3.10 -24.30
C SER A 143 -8.92 -1.74 -23.67
N LYS A 144 -9.28 -1.77 -22.38
CA LYS A 144 -9.68 -0.63 -21.55
C LYS A 144 -8.70 -0.44 -20.39
N THR A 145 -8.60 0.78 -19.91
CA THR A 145 -7.66 1.19 -18.84
C THR A 145 -7.76 0.30 -17.61
N PHE A 146 -8.91 0.26 -16.93
CA PHE A 146 -9.02 -0.41 -15.63
C PHE A 146 -8.80 -1.93 -15.72
N PRO A 147 -9.45 -2.66 -16.65
CA PRO A 147 -9.19 -4.09 -16.82
C PRO A 147 -7.71 -4.40 -17.05
N ASN A 148 -7.05 -3.68 -17.95
CA ASN A 148 -5.65 -3.95 -18.28
C ASN A 148 -4.66 -3.57 -17.17
N HIS A 149 -4.88 -2.46 -16.48
CA HIS A 149 -4.01 -2.06 -15.37
C HIS A 149 -4.18 -3.01 -14.18
N TYR A 150 -5.41 -3.50 -13.95
CA TYR A 150 -5.68 -4.43 -12.86
C TYR A 150 -5.12 -5.83 -13.13
N THR A 151 -5.24 -6.31 -14.37
CA THR A 151 -4.57 -7.54 -14.83
C THR A 151 -3.05 -7.46 -14.61
N GLN A 152 -2.39 -6.34 -14.93
CA GLN A 152 -0.93 -6.22 -14.79
C GLN A 152 -0.43 -6.41 -13.35
N VAL A 153 -1.23 -6.06 -12.35
CA VAL A 153 -0.81 -6.15 -10.93
C VAL A 153 -1.38 -7.36 -10.20
N THR A 154 -2.30 -8.10 -10.81
CA THR A 154 -2.89 -9.32 -10.25
C THR A 154 -2.47 -10.59 -10.99
N GLY A 155 -2.11 -10.48 -12.26
CA GLY A 155 -1.87 -11.63 -13.15
C GLY A 155 -3.14 -12.37 -13.58
N LEU A 156 -4.32 -11.83 -13.27
CA LEU A 156 -5.62 -12.47 -13.54
C LEU A 156 -6.31 -11.86 -14.76
N TYR A 157 -7.16 -12.63 -15.42
CA TYR A 157 -8.02 -12.10 -16.48
C TYR A 157 -9.18 -11.27 -15.90
N PRO A 158 -9.78 -10.38 -16.71
CA PRO A 158 -10.92 -9.55 -16.28
C PRO A 158 -12.09 -10.33 -15.69
N GLU A 159 -12.42 -11.47 -16.28
CA GLU A 159 -13.45 -12.38 -15.76
C GLU A 159 -13.13 -12.92 -14.36
N SER A 160 -11.85 -13.11 -14.04
CA SER A 160 -11.44 -13.66 -12.75
C SER A 160 -11.27 -12.59 -11.68
N HIS A 161 -10.91 -11.36 -12.05
CA HIS A 161 -10.61 -10.29 -11.11
C HIS A 161 -11.72 -9.25 -10.93
N GLY A 162 -12.88 -9.45 -11.57
CA GLY A 162 -14.10 -8.64 -11.39
C GLY A 162 -14.15 -7.36 -12.23
N ILE A 163 -13.01 -6.69 -12.46
CA ILE A 163 -12.95 -5.45 -13.24
C ILE A 163 -13.01 -5.71 -14.76
N ILE A 164 -14.21 -5.86 -15.33
CA ILE A 164 -14.40 -6.21 -16.75
C ILE A 164 -14.44 -5.01 -17.71
N ASP A 165 -14.83 -3.82 -17.26
CA ASP A 165 -14.78 -2.57 -18.04
C ASP A 165 -14.69 -1.37 -17.08
N ASN A 166 -14.45 -0.18 -17.63
CA ASN A 166 -14.50 1.09 -16.90
C ASN A 166 -15.93 1.47 -16.46
N ARG A 167 -16.94 0.77 -17.01
CA ARG A 167 -18.35 0.88 -16.65
C ARG A 167 -19.01 -0.49 -16.72
N MET A 168 -19.51 -0.99 -15.61
CA MET A 168 -20.10 -2.33 -15.54
C MET A 168 -21.29 -2.33 -14.57
N TYR A 169 -22.27 -3.18 -14.85
CA TYR A 169 -23.42 -3.43 -13.98
C TYR A 169 -23.27 -4.81 -13.38
N ASP A 170 -23.47 -4.92 -12.07
CA ASP A 170 -23.52 -6.20 -11.38
C ASP A 170 -24.97 -6.51 -11.01
N THR A 171 -25.46 -7.69 -11.39
CA THR A 171 -26.85 -8.11 -11.16
C THR A 171 -27.13 -8.53 -9.72
N ASP A 172 -26.11 -8.97 -8.99
CA ASP A 172 -26.21 -9.42 -7.60
C ASP A 172 -26.13 -8.22 -6.65
N VAL A 173 -25.21 -7.29 -6.92
CA VAL A 173 -25.06 -6.03 -6.19
C VAL A 173 -26.13 -5.00 -6.61
N LYS A 174 -26.66 -5.12 -7.82
CA LYS A 174 -27.65 -4.21 -8.45
C LYS A 174 -27.16 -2.76 -8.55
N GLU A 175 -25.86 -2.57 -8.71
CA GLU A 175 -25.21 -1.27 -8.80
C GLU A 175 -24.41 -1.12 -10.11
N MET A 176 -24.14 0.13 -10.48
CA MET A 176 -23.27 0.48 -11.60
C MET A 176 -21.89 0.89 -11.08
N PHE A 177 -20.85 0.20 -11.51
CA PHE A 177 -19.48 0.68 -11.37
C PHE A 177 -19.18 1.75 -12.42
N THR A 178 -18.62 2.88 -11.99
CA THR A 178 -18.09 3.91 -12.90
C THR A 178 -16.88 4.57 -12.27
N LEU A 179 -15.92 4.99 -13.12
CA LEU A 179 -14.71 5.71 -12.68
C LEU A 179 -14.96 7.10 -12.08
N LYS A 180 -16.19 7.62 -12.15
CA LYS A 180 -16.55 8.97 -11.70
C LYS A 180 -17.45 8.98 -10.47
N SER A 181 -17.69 7.81 -9.88
CA SER A 181 -18.62 7.64 -8.77
C SER A 181 -17.94 6.95 -7.60
N GLU A 182 -18.50 7.15 -6.40
CA GLU A 182 -17.99 6.55 -5.17
C GLU A 182 -17.96 5.01 -5.20
N THR A 183 -18.76 4.41 -6.08
CA THR A 183 -18.77 2.97 -6.38
C THR A 183 -17.39 2.43 -6.74
N MET A 184 -16.49 3.26 -7.29
CA MET A 184 -15.13 2.80 -7.61
C MET A 184 -14.33 2.42 -6.36
N PHE A 185 -14.65 3.00 -5.21
CA PHE A 185 -13.94 2.76 -3.95
C PHE A 185 -14.54 1.61 -3.15
N ASP A 186 -15.61 0.99 -3.64
CA ASP A 186 -16.24 -0.15 -2.99
C ASP A 186 -15.42 -1.42 -3.25
N PRO A 187 -14.85 -2.06 -2.22
CA PRO A 187 -14.03 -3.26 -2.38
C PRO A 187 -14.74 -4.44 -3.05
N ARG A 188 -16.08 -4.47 -3.09
CA ARG A 188 -16.86 -5.57 -3.70
C ARG A 188 -16.52 -5.75 -5.18
N TRP A 189 -16.25 -4.67 -5.92
CA TRP A 189 -15.91 -4.70 -7.34
C TRP A 189 -14.52 -5.26 -7.65
N TRP A 190 -13.63 -5.23 -6.67
CA TRP A 190 -12.20 -5.55 -6.83
C TRP A 190 -11.83 -6.92 -6.27
N GLN A 191 -12.84 -7.61 -5.75
CA GLN A 191 -12.77 -9.01 -5.38
C GLN A 191 -13.03 -9.80 -6.66
N GLY A 192 -12.22 -10.83 -6.91
CA GLY A 192 -12.48 -11.73 -8.00
C GLY A 192 -13.77 -12.53 -7.77
N GLU A 193 -13.97 -13.55 -8.60
CA GLU A 193 -14.90 -14.63 -8.26
C GLU A 193 -14.69 -15.06 -6.78
N PRO A 194 -15.74 -15.43 -6.03
CA PRO A 194 -15.65 -15.68 -4.59
C PRO A 194 -14.59 -16.73 -4.19
N ASP A 195 -14.23 -17.63 -5.11
CA ASP A 195 -13.20 -18.66 -4.91
C ASP A 195 -11.80 -18.24 -5.39
N ILE A 196 -11.67 -17.08 -6.05
CA ILE A 196 -10.41 -16.54 -6.59
C ILE A 196 -9.95 -15.36 -5.74
N VAL A 197 -8.85 -15.58 -5.01
CA VAL A 197 -8.23 -14.53 -4.21
C VAL A 197 -7.34 -13.65 -5.09
N CYS A 198 -7.81 -12.44 -5.39
CA CYS A 198 -7.04 -11.42 -6.12
C CYS A 198 -5.94 -10.81 -5.25
N PHE A 199 -4.70 -11.25 -5.41
CA PHE A 199 -3.55 -10.59 -4.78
C PHE A 199 -2.95 -9.56 -5.72
N GLN A 200 -3.12 -8.29 -5.38
CA GLN A 200 -2.36 -7.22 -6.00
C GLN A 200 -0.89 -7.34 -5.59
N ILE A 201 0.02 -6.92 -6.46
CA ILE A 201 1.47 -7.00 -6.20
C ILE A 201 1.86 -6.30 -4.90
N TRP A 202 1.25 -5.15 -4.57
CA TRP A 202 1.53 -4.46 -3.30
C TRP A 202 1.03 -5.25 -2.09
N ASN A 203 -0.12 -5.92 -2.16
CA ASN A 203 -0.58 -6.82 -1.09
C ASN A 203 0.40 -7.99 -0.90
N THR A 204 0.92 -8.54 -1.99
CA THR A 204 1.93 -9.62 -1.96
C THR A 204 3.24 -9.14 -1.33
N VAL A 205 3.70 -7.94 -1.69
CA VAL A 205 4.88 -7.29 -1.12
C VAL A 205 4.71 -7.02 0.37
N HIS A 206 3.55 -6.49 0.79
CA HIS A 206 3.24 -6.27 2.20
C HIS A 206 3.20 -7.57 3.01
N LYS A 207 2.60 -8.63 2.47
CA LYS A 207 2.62 -9.98 3.09
C LYS A 207 4.02 -10.56 3.21
N ALA A 208 4.91 -10.24 2.27
CA ALA A 208 6.33 -10.58 2.34
C ALA A 208 7.15 -9.64 3.26
N ASN A 209 6.49 -8.83 4.10
CA ASN A 209 7.09 -7.87 5.03
C ASN A 209 8.00 -6.82 4.33
N LYS A 210 7.63 -6.44 3.10
CA LYS A 210 8.28 -5.37 2.34
C LYS A 210 7.36 -4.16 2.21
N ARG A 211 7.94 -3.03 1.80
CA ARG A 211 7.20 -1.76 1.62
C ARG A 211 6.86 -1.55 0.14
N SER A 212 5.66 -1.06 -0.11
CA SER A 212 5.22 -0.55 -1.42
C SER A 212 4.69 0.87 -1.27
N ALA A 213 4.83 1.66 -2.32
CA ALA A 213 4.22 2.98 -2.46
C ALA A 213 3.63 3.06 -3.87
N ILE A 214 2.41 3.57 -3.98
CA ILE A 214 1.66 3.61 -5.23
C ILE A 214 1.21 5.04 -5.49
N MET A 215 1.43 5.51 -6.72
CA MET A 215 0.93 6.79 -7.21
C MET A 215 0.07 6.53 -8.44
N PHE A 216 -1.25 6.63 -8.26
CA PHE A 216 -2.25 6.50 -9.33
C PHE A 216 -2.23 5.16 -10.08
N TRP A 217 -2.50 4.07 -9.37
CA TRP A 217 -2.83 2.77 -9.99
C TRP A 217 -4.27 2.36 -9.68
N PRO A 218 -5.06 1.86 -10.65
CA PRO A 218 -6.41 1.36 -10.39
C PRO A 218 -6.47 0.31 -9.27
N GLY A 219 -7.28 0.57 -8.25
CA GLY A 219 -7.47 -0.31 -7.09
C GLY A 219 -6.49 -0.09 -5.95
N SER A 220 -5.51 0.82 -6.10
CA SER A 220 -4.54 1.13 -5.04
C SER A 220 -5.10 2.04 -3.93
N ASP A 221 -6.17 2.75 -4.23
CA ASP A 221 -6.97 3.62 -3.34
C ASP A 221 -8.17 2.89 -2.72
N VAL A 222 -8.25 1.58 -2.92
CA VAL A 222 -9.33 0.72 -2.42
C VAL A 222 -8.79 -0.27 -1.42
N LYS A 223 -9.49 -0.41 -0.30
CA LYS A 223 -9.11 -1.32 0.77
C LYS A 223 -9.43 -2.77 0.40
N ILE A 224 -8.49 -3.44 -0.26
CA ILE A 224 -8.64 -4.82 -0.74
C ILE A 224 -7.84 -5.75 0.16
N GLN A 225 -8.56 -6.60 0.91
CA GLN A 225 -8.02 -7.60 1.83
C GLN A 225 -7.28 -7.07 3.08
N GLY A 226 -7.60 -5.86 3.54
CA GLY A 226 -7.21 -5.37 4.88
C GLY A 226 -6.58 -4.00 4.93
#